data_AF-W3VRR7-F1
#
_entry.id   AF-W3VRR7-F1
#
_cell.length_a   1.000
_cell.length_b   1.000
_cell.length_c   1.000
_cell.angle_alpha   90.00
_cell.angle_beta   90.00
_cell.angle_gamma   90.00
#
_symmetry.space_group_name_H-M   'P 1'
#
loop_
_entity.id
_entity.type
_entity.pdbx_description
1 polymer ?
#
loop_
_entity_poly.entity_id
_entity_poly.type
_entity_poly.pdbx_seq_one_letter_code
_entity_poly.pdbx_strand_id
1 'polypeptide(L)'
;MPPRRTRAAVKAESPEPEPEPAAPASPSEPSEPSAGPSNDASASTSKGKSKARAARHQPLVAESAPSPQPEVDEAKVSMADRQARLTALRARMAASTKANRRDILSEQSRARAVAAEMRGPSASRKLQKAEKVLEERDLRESGEDVERHRNMQYSLEDSERWDAKQEQKQKRIDQGQADFGDAAEKAYQRQLRSLKPDVAAYKQQRDADQSARKATGKAVVLGGDEIYYGDHRPSDDALDRVVSHLNKERELIQNRSRRRQDADDDQVNYINDDNKHFNKKLKRFYDKQTQEIRENRAVSDMLALLCGRMVNFKWRYD
;
A
#
# COMPACT_ATOMS: atom_id res chain seq x y z
N MET A 1 0.13 -0.23 -33.37
CA MET A 1 1.42 0.44 -33.05
C MET A 1 2.09 -0.35 -31.94
N PRO A 2 3.32 -0.85 -32.10
CA PRO A 2 4.02 -1.49 -30.99
C PRO A 2 4.39 -0.44 -29.91
N PRO A 3 4.34 -0.79 -28.61
CA PRO A 3 4.63 0.16 -27.55
C PRO A 3 6.10 0.57 -27.55
N ARG A 4 6.37 1.87 -27.37
CA ARG A 4 7.72 2.43 -27.30
C ARG A 4 8.46 1.87 -26.08
N ARG A 5 9.62 1.25 -26.31
CA ARG A 5 10.53 0.75 -25.27
C ARG A 5 11.08 1.92 -24.45
N THR A 6 11.11 1.78 -23.13
CA THR A 6 11.57 2.82 -22.21
C THR A 6 13.09 2.95 -22.24
N ARG A 7 13.60 4.16 -21.95
CA ARG A 7 15.03 4.53 -21.98
C ARG A 7 15.93 3.66 -21.08
N ALA A 8 15.35 2.99 -20.09
CA ALA A 8 16.03 2.02 -19.24
C ALA A 8 16.41 0.73 -19.99
N ALA A 9 15.59 0.28 -20.95
CA ALA A 9 15.88 -0.91 -21.76
C ALA A 9 17.05 -0.68 -22.74
N VAL A 10 17.21 0.56 -23.24
CA VAL A 10 18.32 0.93 -24.13
C VAL A 10 19.67 0.98 -23.39
N LYS A 11 19.65 1.27 -22.07
CA LYS A 11 20.87 1.35 -21.26
C LYS A 11 21.36 -0.02 -20.76
N ALA A 12 20.52 -1.06 -20.82
CA ALA A 12 20.87 -2.42 -20.43
C ALA A 12 21.53 -3.24 -21.57
N GLU A 13 21.55 -2.73 -22.80
CA GLU A 13 21.98 -3.47 -24.01
C GLU A 13 23.32 -2.96 -24.58
N SER A 14 24.05 -2.10 -23.84
CA SER A 14 25.39 -1.64 -24.24
C SER A 14 26.46 -2.60 -23.67
N PRO A 15 27.32 -3.23 -24.50
CA PRO A 15 28.34 -4.16 -24.02
C PRO A 15 29.51 -3.42 -23.35
N GLU A 16 29.91 -3.88 -22.16
CA GLU A 16 31.12 -3.47 -21.44
C GLU A 16 32.39 -3.94 -22.16
N PRO A 17 33.47 -3.15 -22.20
CA PRO A 17 34.81 -3.64 -22.49
C PRO A 17 35.66 -3.86 -21.21
N GLU A 18 36.29 -5.04 -21.15
CA GLU A 18 37.27 -5.54 -20.17
C GLU A 18 38.66 -4.81 -20.23
N PRO A 19 39.56 -4.98 -19.24
CA PRO A 19 40.56 -3.99 -18.80
C PRO A 19 42.04 -4.30 -19.15
N GLU A 20 42.93 -3.29 -18.96
CA GLU A 20 44.38 -3.28 -18.55
C GLU A 20 45.20 -2.15 -19.25
N PRO A 21 46.42 -1.72 -18.79
CA PRO A 21 46.85 -1.33 -17.44
C PRO A 21 47.68 0.01 -17.34
N ALA A 22 47.74 0.57 -16.12
CA ALA A 22 48.81 1.33 -15.42
C ALA A 22 49.55 2.61 -15.99
N ALA A 23 49.29 3.75 -15.30
CA ALA A 23 50.21 4.76 -14.71
C ALA A 23 51.08 5.73 -15.59
N PRO A 24 51.67 6.87 -15.08
CA PRO A 24 51.47 7.64 -13.83
C PRO A 24 51.40 9.21 -13.94
N ALA A 25 50.88 9.83 -12.86
CA ALA A 25 51.09 11.16 -12.20
C ALA A 25 51.89 12.30 -12.90
N SER A 26 51.49 13.58 -12.85
CA SER A 26 51.53 14.54 -11.69
C SER A 26 50.95 15.94 -12.08
N PRO A 27 51.03 17.04 -11.29
CA PRO A 27 50.01 17.53 -10.35
C PRO A 27 49.50 18.97 -10.65
N SER A 28 48.38 19.39 -10.05
CA SER A 28 47.93 20.80 -10.03
C SER A 28 47.48 21.24 -8.62
N GLU A 29 47.95 22.42 -8.24
CA GLU A 29 47.78 23.15 -6.97
C GLU A 29 46.33 23.55 -6.61
N PRO A 30 46.06 23.91 -5.34
CA PRO A 30 44.70 24.09 -4.81
C PRO A 30 44.21 25.55 -4.84
N SER A 31 42.92 25.74 -5.15
CA SER A 31 42.19 27.00 -5.01
C SER A 31 41.30 27.00 -3.76
N GLU A 32 41.43 28.03 -2.93
CA GLU A 32 40.57 28.37 -1.79
C GLU A 32 39.12 28.68 -2.22
N PRO A 33 38.10 28.44 -1.35
CA PRO A 33 36.79 29.06 -1.50
C PRO A 33 36.53 30.16 -0.48
N SER A 34 36.16 31.34 -1.01
CA SER A 34 35.59 32.48 -0.31
C SER A 34 34.17 32.19 0.21
N ALA A 35 33.89 32.50 1.47
CA ALA A 35 32.54 32.55 2.04
C ALA A 35 32.20 34.00 2.43
N GLY A 36 31.10 34.53 1.87
CA GLY A 36 30.53 35.82 2.24
C GLY A 36 29.66 35.74 3.50
N PRO A 37 29.46 36.85 4.24
CA PRO A 37 28.70 36.85 5.48
C PRO A 37 27.23 37.21 5.28
N SER A 38 26.33 36.48 5.93
CA SER A 38 24.94 36.91 6.16
C SER A 38 24.71 37.12 7.65
N ASN A 39 24.39 38.37 8.00
CA ASN A 39 23.80 38.78 9.28
C ASN A 39 22.36 38.29 9.35
N ASP A 40 21.92 37.77 10.51
CA ASP A 40 20.67 38.21 11.13
C ASP A 40 20.50 37.72 12.58
N ALA A 41 19.73 38.52 13.32
CA ALA A 41 18.92 38.21 14.50
C ALA A 41 19.57 37.85 15.85
N SER A 42 19.64 38.89 16.69
CA SER A 42 19.57 38.87 18.14
C SER A 42 18.36 38.10 18.69
N ALA A 43 18.59 37.21 19.66
CA ALA A 43 17.59 36.82 20.66
C ALA A 43 18.29 36.52 22.00
N SER A 44 17.86 37.27 23.02
CA SER A 44 18.29 37.16 24.41
C SER A 44 17.68 35.94 25.09
N THR A 45 18.46 35.21 25.88
CA THR A 45 17.96 34.55 27.10
C THR A 45 19.10 34.17 28.03
N SER A 46 19.00 34.67 29.25
CA SER A 46 19.84 34.39 30.40
C SER A 46 19.48 33.04 31.02
N LYS A 47 20.48 32.18 31.30
CA LYS A 47 20.48 31.33 32.51
C LYS A 47 21.79 30.57 32.73
N GLY A 48 22.42 30.87 33.87
CA GLY A 48 22.65 29.89 34.93
C GLY A 48 23.61 28.75 34.66
N LYS A 49 24.90 29.01 34.89
CA LYS A 49 25.91 27.98 35.13
C LYS A 49 25.56 27.20 36.40
N SER A 50 25.19 25.92 36.26
CA SER A 50 25.26 24.96 37.37
C SER A 50 25.78 23.63 36.86
N LYS A 51 27.00 23.31 37.29
CA LYS A 51 27.72 22.07 37.02
C LYS A 51 27.25 21.05 38.07
N ALA A 52 26.24 20.25 37.74
CA ALA A 52 25.79 19.17 38.61
C ALA A 52 26.72 17.95 38.43
N ARG A 53 27.43 17.66 39.53
CA ARG A 53 28.35 16.58 39.80
C ARG A 53 27.63 15.23 39.71
N ALA A 54 27.98 14.40 38.72
CA ALA A 54 27.50 13.03 38.64
C ALA A 54 27.92 12.24 39.90
N ALA A 55 26.92 11.69 40.59
CA ALA A 55 27.09 10.79 41.71
C ALA A 55 27.78 9.50 41.25
N ARG A 56 28.83 9.12 41.98
CA ARG A 56 29.54 7.85 41.86
C ARG A 56 28.57 6.71 42.18
N HIS A 57 28.23 5.89 41.20
CA HIS A 57 27.77 4.53 41.45
C HIS A 57 29.00 3.62 41.54
N GLN A 58 29.20 3.00 42.71
CA GLN A 58 30.10 1.86 42.85
C GLN A 58 29.56 0.67 42.03
N PRO A 59 30.42 -0.14 41.40
CA PRO A 59 30.05 -1.51 41.07
C PRO A 59 30.40 -2.43 42.23
N LEU A 60 29.41 -3.16 42.74
CA LEU A 60 29.61 -4.36 43.56
C LEU A 60 30.47 -5.34 42.76
N VAL A 61 31.59 -5.72 43.34
CA VAL A 61 32.39 -6.87 42.96
C VAL A 61 31.70 -8.11 43.51
N ALA A 62 31.41 -9.09 42.64
CA ALA A 62 31.18 -10.47 43.01
C ALA A 62 31.88 -11.38 42.00
N GLU A 63 32.77 -12.22 42.53
CA GLU A 63 33.72 -13.11 41.87
C GLU A 63 33.10 -14.30 41.13
N SER A 64 33.76 -14.76 40.08
CA SER A 64 34.14 -16.17 39.80
C SER A 64 34.61 -16.30 38.33
N ALA A 65 35.92 -16.27 38.07
CA ALA A 65 36.84 -17.42 37.91
C ALA A 65 37.12 -17.72 36.40
N PRO A 66 38.23 -18.38 36.05
CA PRO A 66 39.47 -17.74 35.62
C PRO A 66 39.69 -17.90 34.11
N SER A 67 40.31 -16.90 33.48
CA SER A 67 40.83 -17.03 32.10
C SER A 67 42.25 -16.49 32.04
N PRO A 68 43.10 -17.11 31.22
CA PRO A 68 44.49 -17.40 31.53
C PRO A 68 45.33 -16.14 31.59
N GLN A 69 46.18 -16.06 32.62
CA GLN A 69 47.27 -15.09 32.61
C GLN A 69 48.26 -15.49 31.52
N PRO A 70 48.65 -14.60 30.60
CA PRO A 70 49.91 -14.76 29.93
C PRO A 70 51.00 -14.44 30.95
N GLU A 71 51.73 -15.48 31.36
CA GLU A 71 53.04 -15.39 32.00
C GLU A 71 53.87 -14.31 31.26
N VAL A 72 54.29 -13.27 31.97
CA VAL A 72 55.14 -12.20 31.43
C VAL A 72 56.57 -12.47 31.86
N ASP A 73 57.35 -13.01 30.93
CA ASP A 73 58.81 -12.96 31.00
C ASP A 73 59.25 -11.49 31.07
N GLU A 74 59.91 -11.12 32.17
CA GLU A 74 60.60 -9.84 32.42
C GLU A 74 61.87 -9.74 31.54
N ALA A 75 61.73 -9.89 30.22
CA ALA A 75 62.74 -9.49 29.25
C ALA A 75 62.45 -8.04 28.85
N LYS A 76 63.47 -7.19 28.80
CA LYS A 76 63.38 -5.75 28.46
C LYS A 76 62.58 -5.56 27.16
N VAL A 77 61.28 -5.30 27.31
CA VAL A 77 60.31 -5.19 26.21
C VAL A 77 60.85 -4.20 25.18
N SER A 78 61.12 -4.68 23.98
CA SER A 78 61.68 -3.84 22.92
C SER A 78 60.69 -2.71 22.59
N MET A 79 61.19 -1.58 22.09
CA MET A 79 60.31 -0.48 21.71
C MET A 79 59.25 -0.90 20.68
N ALA A 80 59.57 -1.87 19.83
CA ALA A 80 58.64 -2.46 18.87
C ALA A 80 57.50 -3.24 19.57
N ASP A 81 57.80 -4.03 20.59
CA ASP A 81 56.78 -4.80 21.34
C ASP A 81 55.85 -3.88 22.15
N ARG A 82 56.36 -2.76 22.68
CA ARG A 82 55.55 -1.73 23.33
C ARG A 82 54.61 -1.05 22.33
N GLN A 83 55.10 -0.75 21.12
CA GLN A 83 54.29 -0.19 20.06
C GLN A 83 53.20 -1.16 19.59
N ALA A 84 53.53 -2.45 19.44
CA ALA A 84 52.57 -3.51 19.07
C ALA A 84 51.47 -3.69 20.12
N ARG A 85 51.82 -3.66 21.41
CA ARG A 85 50.83 -3.68 22.51
C ARG A 85 49.93 -2.44 22.49
N LEU A 86 50.48 -1.28 22.17
CA LEU A 86 49.73 -0.03 22.06
C LEU A 86 48.77 -0.05 20.86
N THR A 87 49.22 -0.54 19.69
CA THR A 87 48.35 -0.66 18.51
C THR A 87 47.24 -1.67 18.75
N ALA A 88 47.51 -2.80 19.42
CA ALA A 88 46.47 -3.75 19.84
C ALA A 88 45.44 -3.12 20.80
N LEU A 89 45.90 -2.30 21.75
CA LEU A 89 45.00 -1.58 22.66
C LEU A 89 44.15 -0.55 21.90
N ARG A 90 44.75 0.22 20.98
CA ARG A 90 44.02 1.16 20.11
C ARG A 90 43.00 0.44 19.23
N ALA A 91 43.36 -0.72 18.66
CA ALA A 91 42.46 -1.55 17.89
C ALA A 91 41.28 -2.07 18.74
N ARG A 92 41.55 -2.50 19.98
CA ARG A 92 40.50 -2.91 20.93
C ARG A 92 39.55 -1.77 21.31
N MET A 93 40.08 -0.56 21.54
CA MET A 93 39.26 0.64 21.79
C MET A 93 38.45 1.07 20.55
N ALA A 94 39.04 0.98 19.35
CA ALA A 94 38.32 1.24 18.11
C ALA A 94 37.21 0.21 17.85
N ALA A 95 37.46 -1.06 18.16
CA ALA A 95 36.46 -2.12 18.05
C ALA A 95 35.28 -1.92 19.02
N SER A 96 35.54 -1.56 20.28
CA SER A 96 34.47 -1.34 21.26
C SER A 96 33.63 -0.10 20.94
N THR A 97 34.26 1.00 20.52
CA THR A 97 33.54 2.22 20.09
C THR A 97 32.70 1.95 18.84
N LYS A 98 33.21 1.18 17.88
CA LYS A 98 32.44 0.76 16.70
C LYS A 98 31.27 -0.17 17.06
N ALA A 99 31.47 -1.12 17.98
CA ALA A 99 30.42 -2.01 18.47
C ALA A 99 29.31 -1.22 19.16
N ASN A 100 29.64 -0.35 20.11
CA ASN A 100 28.68 0.51 20.80
C ASN A 100 27.89 1.41 19.83
N ARG A 101 28.58 2.00 18.83
CA ARG A 101 27.91 2.79 17.79
C ARG A 101 26.95 1.94 16.97
N ARG A 102 27.33 0.70 16.64
CA ARG A 102 26.49 -0.23 15.89
C ARG A 102 25.24 -0.61 16.69
N ASP A 103 25.39 -0.83 17.99
CA ASP A 103 24.27 -1.18 18.87
C ASP A 103 23.29 0.00 19.01
N ILE A 104 23.80 1.23 19.22
CA ILE A 104 22.96 2.44 19.22
C ILE A 104 22.19 2.61 17.91
N LEU A 105 22.85 2.43 16.77
CA LEU A 105 22.19 2.51 15.46
C LEU A 105 21.16 1.39 15.30
N SER A 106 21.44 0.18 15.80
CA SER A 106 20.50 -0.93 15.76
C SER A 106 19.26 -0.68 16.62
N GLU A 107 19.42 -0.12 17.82
CA GLU A 107 18.31 0.27 18.70
C GLU A 107 17.50 1.42 18.10
N GLN A 108 18.15 2.42 17.50
CA GLN A 108 17.44 3.47 16.76
C GLN A 108 16.67 2.90 15.57
N SER A 109 17.24 1.92 14.85
CA SER A 109 16.56 1.26 13.73
C SER A 109 15.36 0.43 14.20
N ARG A 110 15.49 -0.28 15.32
CA ARG A 110 14.41 -1.05 15.97
C ARG A 110 13.29 -0.12 16.45
N ALA A 111 13.62 0.96 17.15
CA ALA A 111 12.64 1.94 17.61
C ALA A 111 11.88 2.58 16.44
N ARG A 112 12.59 2.92 15.35
CA ARG A 112 11.94 3.43 14.12
C ARG A 112 11.05 2.38 13.47
N ALA A 113 11.46 1.12 13.43
CA ALA A 113 10.65 0.03 12.88
C ALA A 113 9.36 -0.19 13.69
N VAL A 114 9.44 -0.19 15.03
CA VAL A 114 8.27 -0.30 15.91
C VAL A 114 7.34 0.90 15.75
N ALA A 115 7.88 2.12 15.71
CA ALA A 115 7.08 3.33 15.49
C ALA A 115 6.39 3.33 14.11
N ALA A 116 7.08 2.84 13.07
CA ALA A 116 6.52 2.69 11.73
C ALA A 116 5.41 1.63 11.70
N GLU A 117 5.60 0.50 12.39
CA GLU A 117 4.57 -0.54 12.51
C GLU A 117 3.33 0.01 13.22
N MET A 118 3.48 0.69 14.36
CA MET A 118 2.37 1.28 15.11
C MET A 118 1.62 2.37 14.33
N ARG A 119 2.30 3.10 13.45
CA ARG A 119 1.67 4.13 12.58
C ARG A 119 0.81 3.51 11.46
N GLY A 120 0.97 2.21 11.20
CA GLY A 120 0.20 1.50 10.20
C GLY A 120 -1.28 1.34 10.58
N PRO A 121 -2.24 1.50 9.64
CA PRO A 121 -3.66 1.22 9.89
C PRO A 121 -3.95 -0.25 10.26
N SER A 122 -3.04 -1.17 9.94
CA SER A 122 -3.10 -2.56 10.38
C SER A 122 -2.78 -2.72 11.86
N ALA A 123 -1.82 -1.96 12.41
CA ALA A 123 -1.46 -2.02 13.82
C ALA A 123 -2.57 -1.48 14.70
N SER A 124 -3.17 -0.33 14.35
CA SER A 124 -4.36 0.17 15.06
C SER A 124 -5.48 -0.87 15.12
N ARG A 125 -5.77 -1.56 14.00
CA ARG A 125 -6.77 -2.65 13.98
C ARG A 125 -6.36 -3.87 14.82
N LYS A 126 -5.06 -4.21 14.88
CA LYS A 126 -4.56 -5.28 15.74
C LYS A 126 -4.67 -4.91 17.22
N LEU A 127 -4.35 -3.67 17.58
CA LEU A 127 -4.48 -3.14 18.94
C LEU A 127 -5.94 -3.17 19.40
N GLN A 128 -6.87 -2.65 18.60
CA GLN A 128 -8.30 -2.70 18.92
C GLN A 128 -8.82 -4.14 19.08
N LYS A 129 -8.29 -5.10 18.32
CA LYS A 129 -8.64 -6.51 18.51
C LYS A 129 -8.05 -7.08 19.79
N ALA A 130 -6.81 -6.74 20.11
CA ALA A 130 -6.16 -7.17 21.34
C ALA A 130 -6.89 -6.60 22.57
N GLU A 131 -7.25 -5.32 22.55
CA GLU A 131 -8.06 -4.67 23.58
C GLU A 131 -9.39 -5.39 23.79
N LYS A 132 -10.13 -5.69 22.71
CA LYS A 132 -11.38 -6.45 22.79
C LYS A 132 -11.18 -7.85 23.38
N VAL A 133 -10.13 -8.55 22.98
CA VAL A 133 -9.83 -9.90 23.50
C VAL A 133 -9.47 -9.86 24.98
N LEU A 134 -8.71 -8.84 25.41
CA LEU A 134 -8.39 -8.63 26.83
C LEU A 134 -9.63 -8.27 27.65
N GLU A 135 -10.46 -7.35 27.16
CA GLU A 135 -11.72 -6.98 27.79
C GLU A 135 -12.66 -8.19 27.93
N GLU A 136 -12.78 -9.01 26.87
CA GLU A 136 -13.56 -10.24 26.95
C GLU A 136 -12.99 -11.27 27.93
N ARG A 137 -11.67 -11.32 28.10
CA ARG A 137 -11.04 -12.18 29.11
C ARG A 137 -11.42 -11.67 30.50
N ASP A 138 -11.24 -10.38 30.74
CA ASP A 138 -11.49 -9.76 32.05
C ASP A 138 -12.98 -9.87 32.44
N LEU A 139 -13.91 -9.72 31.49
CA LEU A 139 -15.34 -9.92 31.69
C LEU A 139 -15.72 -11.39 31.98
N ARG A 140 -15.05 -12.34 31.33
CA ARG A 140 -15.23 -13.78 31.64
C ARG A 140 -14.67 -14.13 33.01
N GLU A 141 -13.56 -13.52 33.42
CA GLU A 141 -12.97 -13.69 34.75
C GLU A 141 -13.83 -13.05 35.85
N SER A 142 -14.50 -11.92 35.57
CA SER A 142 -15.46 -11.29 36.49
C SER A 142 -16.82 -12.00 36.56
N GLY A 143 -17.10 -12.92 35.63
CA GLY A 143 -18.36 -13.67 35.56
C GLY A 143 -19.52 -12.87 34.96
N GLU A 144 -19.24 -11.79 34.25
CA GLU A 144 -20.24 -10.98 33.55
C GLU A 144 -20.53 -11.50 32.14
N ASP A 145 -21.78 -11.37 31.69
CA ASP A 145 -22.17 -11.73 30.33
C ASP A 145 -21.56 -10.76 29.31
N VAL A 146 -20.57 -11.23 28.55
CA VAL A 146 -19.84 -10.46 27.52
C VAL A 146 -20.80 -9.77 26.53
N GLU A 147 -21.83 -10.48 26.07
CA GLU A 147 -22.76 -9.93 25.08
C GLU A 147 -23.67 -8.85 25.68
N ARG A 148 -24.05 -8.98 26.97
CA ARG A 148 -24.81 -7.94 27.66
C ARG A 148 -23.96 -6.67 27.83
N HIS A 149 -22.69 -6.81 28.22
CA HIS A 149 -21.77 -5.68 28.36
C HIS A 149 -21.59 -4.94 27.02
N ARG A 150 -21.36 -5.68 25.92
CA ARG A 150 -21.27 -5.08 24.57
C ARG A 150 -22.55 -4.39 24.14
N ASN A 151 -23.71 -4.97 24.43
CA ASN A 151 -24.99 -4.35 24.07
C ASN A 151 -25.21 -3.01 24.78
N MET A 152 -24.70 -2.86 26.01
CA MET A 152 -24.74 -1.60 26.75
C MET A 152 -23.82 -0.52 26.15
N GLN A 153 -22.79 -0.91 25.40
CA GLN A 153 -21.86 0.01 24.75
C GLN A 153 -22.40 0.57 23.42
N TYR A 154 -23.44 -0.01 22.84
CA TYR A 154 -24.03 0.52 21.60
C TYR A 154 -24.84 1.79 21.90
N SER A 155 -24.31 2.93 21.44
CA SER A 155 -25.04 4.20 21.47
C SER A 155 -26.07 4.27 20.33
N LEU A 156 -27.13 5.06 20.53
CA LEU A 156 -28.12 5.37 19.48
C LEU A 156 -27.43 5.94 18.24
N GLU A 157 -26.50 6.89 18.43
CA GLU A 157 -25.76 7.53 17.33
C GLU A 157 -24.92 6.53 16.52
N ASP A 158 -24.35 5.52 17.17
CA ASP A 158 -23.55 4.50 16.48
C ASP A 158 -24.43 3.57 15.66
N SER A 159 -25.64 3.28 16.14
CA SER A 159 -26.66 2.52 15.42
C SER A 159 -27.14 3.31 14.20
N GLU A 160 -27.46 4.60 14.35
CA GLU A 160 -27.87 5.47 13.24
C GLU A 160 -26.76 5.61 12.17
N ARG A 161 -25.50 5.77 12.59
CA ARG A 161 -24.36 5.80 11.66
C ARG A 161 -24.20 4.47 10.93
N TRP A 162 -24.45 3.36 11.61
CA TRP A 162 -24.41 2.03 11.00
C TRP A 162 -25.53 1.86 9.96
N ASP A 163 -26.75 2.24 10.30
CA ASP A 163 -27.91 2.16 9.41
C ASP A 163 -27.74 3.08 8.19
N ALA A 164 -27.29 4.31 8.39
CA ALA A 164 -26.95 5.24 7.30
C ALA A 164 -25.87 4.64 6.37
N LYS A 165 -24.88 3.93 6.93
CA LYS A 165 -23.85 3.25 6.14
C LYS A 165 -24.41 2.06 5.36
N GLN A 166 -25.32 1.27 5.94
CA GLN A 166 -25.99 0.18 5.25
C GLN A 166 -26.91 0.72 4.14
N GLU A 167 -27.68 1.76 4.40
CA GLU A 167 -28.53 2.40 3.42
C GLU A 167 -27.71 2.94 2.23
N GLN A 168 -26.60 3.64 2.52
CA GLN A 168 -25.66 4.08 1.49
C GLN A 168 -25.07 2.91 0.70
N LYS A 169 -24.84 1.76 1.33
CA LYS A 169 -24.36 0.55 0.65
C LYS A 169 -25.46 -0.02 -0.25
N GLN A 170 -26.70 -0.09 0.21
CA GLN A 170 -27.85 -0.55 -0.59
C GLN A 170 -28.10 0.35 -1.80
N LYS A 171 -27.99 1.68 -1.66
CA LYS A 171 -28.07 2.63 -2.78
C LYS A 171 -26.96 2.42 -3.83
N ARG A 172 -25.80 1.90 -3.41
CA ARG A 172 -24.65 1.61 -4.31
C ARG A 172 -24.76 0.25 -5.00
N ILE A 173 -25.52 -0.69 -4.44
CA ILE A 173 -25.72 -2.00 -5.05
C ILE A 173 -26.50 -1.80 -6.36
N ASP A 174 -26.12 -2.55 -7.39
CA ASP A 174 -26.81 -2.53 -8.66
C ASP A 174 -28.19 -3.18 -8.49
N GLN A 175 -29.25 -2.37 -8.63
CA GLN A 175 -30.64 -2.80 -8.49
C GLN A 175 -31.20 -3.39 -9.79
N GLY A 176 -30.39 -3.48 -10.86
CA GLY A 176 -30.75 -4.08 -12.13
C GLY A 176 -30.90 -3.05 -13.25
N GLN A 177 -31.96 -3.16 -14.03
CA GLN A 177 -32.14 -2.36 -15.24
C GLN A 177 -32.61 -0.95 -14.86
N ALA A 178 -31.67 -0.01 -14.81
CA ALA A 178 -31.92 1.41 -14.58
C ALA A 178 -32.00 2.19 -15.90
N ASP A 179 -32.56 3.40 -15.85
CA ASP A 179 -32.48 4.35 -16.96
C ASP A 179 -31.01 4.74 -17.24
N PHE A 180 -30.73 5.16 -18.48
CA PHE A 180 -29.38 5.60 -18.86
C PHE A 180 -28.95 6.84 -18.06
N GLY A 181 -29.89 7.72 -17.68
CA GLY A 181 -29.62 8.87 -16.81
C GLY A 181 -29.12 8.45 -15.42
N ASP A 182 -29.88 7.58 -14.74
CA ASP A 182 -29.52 7.05 -13.42
C ASP A 182 -28.18 6.29 -13.44
N ALA A 183 -27.93 5.51 -14.49
CA ALA A 183 -26.67 4.79 -14.67
C ALA A 183 -25.49 5.76 -14.84
N ALA A 184 -25.67 6.86 -15.57
CA ALA A 184 -24.67 7.91 -15.72
C ALA A 184 -24.42 8.65 -14.40
N GLU A 185 -25.47 8.96 -13.65
CA GLU A 185 -25.33 9.59 -12.32
C GLU A 185 -24.54 8.69 -11.36
N LYS A 186 -24.87 7.40 -11.27
CA LYS A 186 -24.13 6.44 -10.43
C LYS A 186 -22.66 6.33 -10.86
N ALA A 187 -22.38 6.36 -12.16
CA ALA A 187 -21.01 6.37 -12.67
C ALA A 187 -20.26 7.65 -12.25
N TYR A 188 -20.90 8.81 -12.38
CA TYR A 188 -20.35 10.09 -11.96
C TYR A 188 -20.08 10.14 -10.45
N GLN A 189 -21.04 9.72 -9.61
CA GLN A 189 -20.85 9.64 -8.16
C GLN A 189 -19.68 8.71 -7.77
N ARG A 190 -19.48 7.61 -8.52
CA ARG A 190 -18.32 6.73 -8.32
C ARG A 190 -17.01 7.42 -8.68
N GLN A 191 -16.98 8.18 -9.78
CA GLN A 191 -15.81 8.97 -10.20
C GLN A 191 -15.46 10.03 -9.14
N LEU A 192 -16.45 10.78 -8.65
CA LEU A 192 -16.27 11.78 -7.59
C LEU A 192 -15.65 11.20 -6.33
N ARG A 193 -16.06 9.99 -5.92
CA ARG A 193 -15.47 9.32 -4.75
C ARG A 193 -14.03 8.88 -4.97
N SER A 194 -13.65 8.62 -6.21
CA SER A 194 -12.28 8.23 -6.55
C SER A 194 -11.33 9.43 -6.72
N LEU A 195 -11.90 10.61 -6.99
CA LEU A 195 -11.16 11.85 -7.16
C LEU A 195 -10.56 12.30 -5.82
N LYS A 196 -9.25 12.53 -5.79
CA LYS A 196 -8.54 13.08 -4.64
C LYS A 196 -8.06 14.48 -5.00
N PRO A 197 -8.77 15.55 -4.56
CA PRO A 197 -8.38 16.91 -4.89
C PRO A 197 -7.13 17.33 -4.12
N ASP A 198 -6.21 18.01 -4.80
CA ASP A 198 -5.06 18.66 -4.17
C ASP A 198 -5.46 20.05 -3.66
N VAL A 199 -5.85 20.09 -2.37
CA VAL A 199 -6.34 21.31 -1.72
C VAL A 199 -5.22 22.36 -1.56
N ALA A 200 -3.95 21.95 -1.51
CA ALA A 200 -2.83 22.87 -1.35
C ALA A 200 -2.54 23.60 -2.66
N ALA A 201 -2.43 22.86 -3.77
CA ALA A 201 -2.26 23.45 -5.09
C ALA A 201 -3.43 24.38 -5.45
N TYR A 202 -4.66 23.97 -5.12
CA TYR A 202 -5.85 24.81 -5.34
C TYR A 202 -5.79 26.14 -4.56
N LYS A 203 -5.37 26.12 -3.29
CA LYS A 203 -5.23 27.35 -2.48
C LYS A 203 -4.18 28.29 -3.08
N GLN A 204 -3.03 27.78 -3.48
CA GLN A 204 -1.97 28.57 -4.13
C GLN A 204 -2.46 29.22 -5.43
N GLN A 205 -3.16 28.45 -6.27
CA GLN A 205 -3.75 28.97 -7.51
C GLN A 205 -4.80 30.04 -7.22
N ARG A 206 -5.68 29.81 -6.23
CA ARG A 206 -6.69 30.78 -5.80
C ARG A 206 -6.07 32.09 -5.32
N ASP A 207 -5.02 32.03 -4.50
CA ASP A 207 -4.35 33.21 -3.95
C ASP A 207 -3.57 33.98 -5.03
N ALA A 208 -2.97 33.26 -5.98
CA ALA A 208 -2.33 33.85 -7.16
C ALA A 208 -3.35 34.57 -8.05
N ASP A 209 -4.50 33.94 -8.32
CA ASP A 209 -5.58 34.54 -9.11
C ASP A 209 -6.23 35.72 -8.39
N GLN A 210 -6.35 35.68 -7.06
CA GLN A 210 -6.84 36.81 -6.27
C GLN A 210 -5.85 37.99 -6.28
N SER A 211 -4.55 37.70 -6.30
CA SER A 211 -3.51 38.74 -6.46
C SER A 211 -3.53 39.32 -7.87
N ALA A 212 -3.64 38.49 -8.91
CA ALA A 212 -3.75 38.91 -10.30
C ALA A 212 -4.99 39.78 -10.54
N ARG A 213 -6.14 39.40 -9.95
CA ARG A 213 -7.36 40.23 -9.93
C ARG A 213 -7.11 41.65 -9.47
N LYS A 214 -6.43 41.81 -8.35
CA LYS A 214 -6.17 43.14 -7.76
C LYS A 214 -5.22 43.96 -8.62
N ALA A 215 -4.30 43.33 -9.34
CA ALA A 215 -3.29 44.00 -10.15
C ALA A 215 -3.78 44.36 -11.55
N THR A 216 -4.41 43.43 -12.25
CA THR A 216 -4.74 43.54 -13.69
C THR A 216 -6.23 43.50 -13.98
N GLY A 217 -7.10 43.33 -12.97
CA GLY A 217 -8.55 43.15 -13.14
C GLY A 217 -8.94 41.80 -13.77
N LYS A 218 -7.99 41.06 -14.35
CA LYS A 218 -8.21 39.77 -15.00
C LYS A 218 -7.96 38.62 -14.03
N ALA A 219 -8.79 37.59 -14.14
CA ALA A 219 -8.77 36.47 -13.24
C ALA A 219 -9.22 35.19 -13.93
N VAL A 220 -8.51 34.10 -13.66
CA VAL A 220 -8.85 32.79 -14.22
C VAL A 220 -9.87 32.06 -13.33
N VAL A 221 -9.71 32.08 -12.00
CA VAL A 221 -10.60 31.36 -11.07
C VAL A 221 -11.67 32.29 -10.47
N LEU A 222 -12.77 32.46 -11.21
CA LEU A 222 -14.15 32.90 -10.86
C LEU A 222 -14.42 33.89 -9.70
N GLY A 223 -15.17 34.97 -10.01
CA GLY A 223 -15.63 35.98 -9.05
C GLY A 223 -16.00 37.37 -9.61
N GLY A 224 -16.42 37.49 -10.89
CA GLY A 224 -16.89 38.76 -11.47
C GLY A 224 -17.58 38.56 -12.83
N ASP A 225 -18.30 39.57 -13.32
CA ASP A 225 -19.15 39.54 -14.52
C ASP A 225 -18.38 39.27 -15.84
N GLU A 226 -17.05 39.41 -15.85
CA GLU A 226 -16.19 39.13 -16.99
C GLU A 226 -15.44 37.79 -16.79
N ILE A 227 -15.99 36.72 -17.36
CA ILE A 227 -15.39 35.37 -17.30
C ILE A 227 -14.41 35.21 -18.45
N TYR A 228 -13.10 35.18 -18.14
CA TYR A 228 -12.08 34.90 -19.13
C TYR A 228 -11.99 33.39 -19.39
N TYR A 229 -12.54 32.94 -20.51
CA TYR A 229 -12.46 31.55 -21.00
C TYR A 229 -11.33 31.41 -22.03
N GLY A 230 -10.51 30.35 -21.92
CA GLY A 230 -9.55 29.95 -22.96
C GLY A 230 -8.06 30.14 -22.64
N ASP A 231 -7.70 30.90 -21.61
CA ASP A 231 -6.28 31.10 -21.23
C ASP A 231 -5.71 30.00 -20.32
N HIS A 232 -6.55 29.15 -19.73
CA HIS A 232 -6.08 28.12 -18.82
C HIS A 232 -5.34 27.01 -19.58
N ARG A 233 -4.02 26.95 -19.39
CA ARG A 233 -3.17 25.86 -19.84
C ARG A 233 -2.86 24.96 -18.63
N PRO A 234 -3.53 23.80 -18.49
CA PRO A 234 -3.25 22.89 -17.39
C PRO A 234 -1.82 22.37 -17.47
N SER A 235 -1.25 22.00 -16.32
CA SER A 235 0.06 21.36 -16.28
C SER A 235 0.01 19.94 -16.88
N ASP A 236 1.15 19.47 -17.37
CA ASP A 236 1.27 18.13 -17.98
C ASP A 236 0.89 17.02 -16.97
N ASP A 237 1.27 17.17 -15.69
CA ASP A 237 0.86 16.26 -14.62
C ASP A 237 -0.67 16.24 -14.42
N ALA A 238 -1.35 17.38 -14.56
CA ALA A 238 -2.81 17.41 -14.49
C ALA A 238 -3.44 16.66 -15.69
N LEU A 239 -2.86 16.78 -16.89
CA LEU A 239 -3.30 16.02 -18.07
C LEU A 239 -3.08 14.51 -17.88
N ASP A 240 -1.92 14.10 -17.39
CA ASP A 240 -1.60 12.70 -17.11
C ASP A 240 -2.57 12.07 -16.11
N ARG A 241 -2.96 12.80 -15.06
CA ARG A 241 -3.96 12.33 -14.09
C ARG A 241 -5.30 12.06 -14.78
N VAL A 242 -5.75 12.97 -15.66
CA VAL A 242 -7.00 12.79 -16.42
C VAL A 242 -6.90 11.61 -17.38
N VAL A 243 -5.82 11.49 -18.15
CA VAL A 243 -5.60 10.38 -19.08
C VAL A 243 -5.58 9.04 -18.31
N SER A 244 -4.88 8.98 -17.17
CA SER A 244 -4.85 7.79 -16.32
C SER A 244 -6.23 7.41 -15.79
N HIS A 245 -7.07 8.38 -15.47
CA HIS A 245 -8.44 8.17 -15.01
C HIS A 245 -9.33 7.64 -16.16
N LEU A 246 -9.24 8.22 -17.35
CA LEU A 246 -9.99 7.77 -18.53
C LEU A 246 -9.61 6.33 -18.94
N ASN A 247 -8.33 5.97 -18.85
CA ASN A 247 -7.90 4.60 -19.11
C ASN A 247 -8.47 3.60 -18.10
N LYS A 248 -8.46 3.94 -16.81
CA LYS A 248 -9.10 3.13 -15.75
C LYS A 248 -10.60 2.99 -15.99
N GLU A 249 -11.27 4.05 -16.42
CA GLU A 249 -12.69 4.00 -16.75
C GLU A 249 -12.96 3.06 -17.93
N ARG A 250 -12.15 3.14 -18.98
CA ARG A 250 -12.23 2.22 -20.12
C ARG A 250 -12.09 0.77 -19.69
N GLU A 251 -11.11 0.46 -18.82
CA GLU A 251 -10.93 -0.88 -18.26
C GLU A 251 -12.16 -1.34 -17.45
N LEU A 252 -12.74 -0.46 -16.63
CA LEU A 252 -13.95 -0.77 -15.86
C LEU A 252 -15.16 -1.07 -16.77
N ILE A 253 -15.31 -0.31 -17.86
CA ILE A 253 -16.38 -0.53 -18.84
C ILE A 253 -16.18 -1.86 -19.57
N GLN A 254 -14.96 -2.16 -20.01
CA GLN A 254 -14.63 -3.43 -20.67
C GLN A 254 -14.88 -4.62 -19.74
N ASN A 255 -14.53 -4.49 -18.46
CA ASN A 255 -14.70 -5.54 -17.46
C ASN A 255 -16.12 -5.62 -16.86
N ARG A 256 -17.07 -4.76 -17.29
CA ARG A 256 -18.46 -4.80 -16.82
C ARG A 256 -19.17 -6.09 -17.24
N SER A 257 -18.93 -6.55 -18.47
CA SER A 257 -19.46 -7.82 -18.98
C SER A 257 -18.46 -8.94 -18.67
N ARG A 258 -18.64 -9.62 -17.54
CA ARG A 258 -17.79 -10.76 -17.16
C ARG A 258 -18.18 -11.99 -17.96
N ARG A 259 -17.20 -12.63 -18.60
CA ARG A 259 -17.39 -13.95 -19.23
C ARG A 259 -17.67 -14.97 -18.13
N ARG A 260 -18.82 -15.64 -18.21
CA ARG A 260 -19.12 -16.81 -17.38
C ARG A 260 -18.51 -18.02 -18.08
N GLN A 261 -17.66 -18.78 -17.40
CA GLN A 261 -17.20 -20.08 -17.88
C GLN A 261 -18.40 -21.01 -17.96
N ASP A 262 -18.46 -21.82 -19.02
CA ASP A 262 -19.49 -22.84 -19.16
C ASP A 262 -19.06 -24.05 -18.32
N ALA A 263 -20.02 -24.73 -17.68
CA ALA A 263 -19.72 -25.95 -16.94
C ALA A 263 -19.46 -27.09 -17.93
N ASP A 264 -18.43 -27.90 -17.69
CA ASP A 264 -18.05 -29.00 -18.58
C ASP A 264 -19.13 -30.11 -18.64
N ASP A 265 -20.03 -30.15 -17.66
CA ASP A 265 -21.12 -31.13 -17.54
C ASP A 265 -22.41 -30.75 -18.29
N ASP A 266 -22.50 -29.54 -18.85
CA ASP A 266 -23.70 -29.08 -19.55
C ASP A 266 -23.79 -29.74 -20.95
N GLN A 267 -24.93 -30.39 -21.26
CA GLN A 267 -25.17 -30.94 -22.59
C GLN A 267 -25.02 -29.86 -23.68
N VAL A 268 -24.06 -30.07 -24.59
CA VAL A 268 -23.76 -29.14 -25.68
C VAL A 268 -24.93 -29.10 -26.65
N ASN A 269 -25.72 -28.02 -26.58
CA ASN A 269 -26.93 -27.82 -27.38
C ASN A 269 -26.69 -26.85 -28.56
N TYR A 270 -25.45 -26.58 -28.92
CA TYR A 270 -25.08 -25.62 -29.95
C TYR A 270 -24.00 -26.19 -30.88
N ILE A 271 -24.04 -25.76 -32.14
CA ILE A 271 -23.02 -26.10 -33.16
C ILE A 271 -22.00 -24.94 -33.29
N ASN A 272 -22.49 -23.69 -33.30
CA ASN A 272 -21.68 -22.48 -33.43
C ASN A 272 -21.80 -21.57 -32.19
N ASP A 273 -20.87 -20.63 -32.01
CA ASP A 273 -20.92 -19.64 -30.93
C ASP A 273 -22.16 -18.74 -31.01
N ASP A 274 -22.59 -18.33 -32.20
CA ASP A 274 -23.82 -17.54 -32.35
C ASP A 274 -25.06 -18.33 -31.93
N ASN A 275 -25.09 -19.62 -32.28
CA ASN A 275 -26.15 -20.54 -31.85
C ASN A 275 -26.13 -20.71 -30.32
N LYS A 276 -24.95 -20.77 -29.70
CA LYS A 276 -24.81 -20.77 -28.23
C LYS A 276 -25.41 -19.51 -27.59
N HIS A 277 -25.11 -18.33 -28.13
CA HIS A 277 -25.65 -17.06 -27.63
C HIS A 277 -27.17 -17.01 -27.81
N PHE A 278 -27.69 -17.49 -28.93
CA PHE A 278 -29.12 -17.59 -29.21
C PHE A 278 -29.82 -18.55 -28.24
N ASN A 279 -29.30 -19.75 -28.04
CA ASN A 279 -29.84 -20.71 -27.08
C ASN A 279 -29.76 -20.19 -25.64
N LYS A 280 -28.69 -19.46 -25.29
CA LYS A 280 -28.59 -18.78 -23.99
C LYS A 280 -29.63 -17.66 -23.84
N LYS A 281 -29.96 -16.96 -24.93
CA LYS A 281 -31.06 -15.97 -24.94
C LYS A 281 -32.40 -16.67 -24.70
N LEU A 282 -32.69 -17.76 -25.42
CA LEU A 282 -33.92 -18.54 -25.24
C LEU A 282 -34.04 -19.07 -23.80
N LYS A 283 -32.97 -19.62 -23.23
CA LYS A 283 -32.96 -20.04 -21.82
C LYS A 283 -33.33 -18.89 -20.88
N ARG A 284 -32.82 -17.67 -21.07
CA ARG A 284 -33.18 -16.55 -20.16
C ARG A 284 -34.68 -16.22 -20.14
N PHE A 285 -35.39 -16.39 -21.26
CA PHE A 285 -36.80 -16.03 -21.38
C PHE A 285 -37.77 -17.19 -21.13
N TYR A 286 -37.48 -18.37 -21.69
CA TYR A 286 -38.43 -19.49 -21.76
C TYR A 286 -38.11 -20.63 -20.80
N ASP A 287 -36.95 -20.61 -20.12
CA ASP A 287 -36.57 -21.72 -19.23
C ASP A 287 -37.58 -21.91 -18.09
N LYS A 288 -38.11 -20.80 -17.55
CA LYS A 288 -39.18 -20.84 -16.54
C LYS A 288 -40.45 -21.56 -17.02
N GLN A 289 -40.75 -21.53 -18.32
CA GLN A 289 -41.96 -22.14 -18.90
C GLN A 289 -41.71 -23.53 -19.49
N THR A 290 -40.46 -23.89 -19.75
CA THR A 290 -40.08 -25.13 -20.46
C THR A 290 -39.38 -26.15 -19.56
N GLN A 291 -39.33 -25.89 -18.25
CA GLN A 291 -38.79 -26.80 -17.24
C GLN A 291 -39.45 -28.17 -17.31
N GLU A 292 -40.79 -28.24 -17.22
CA GLU A 292 -41.53 -29.51 -17.26
C GLU A 292 -41.29 -30.29 -18.55
N ILE A 293 -41.26 -29.60 -19.70
CA ILE A 293 -41.01 -30.24 -21.00
C ILE A 293 -39.60 -30.84 -21.04
N ARG A 294 -38.60 -30.18 -20.45
CA ARG A 294 -37.23 -30.67 -20.40
C ARG A 294 -37.07 -31.84 -19.44
N GLU A 295 -37.70 -31.77 -18.27
CA GLU A 295 -37.72 -32.86 -17.30
C GLU A 295 -38.41 -34.10 -17.86
N ASN A 296 -39.59 -33.93 -18.48
CA ASN A 296 -40.29 -35.02 -19.15
C ASN A 296 -39.46 -35.65 -20.27
N ARG A 297 -38.77 -34.83 -21.06
CA ARG A 297 -37.83 -35.32 -22.08
C ARG A 297 -36.67 -36.10 -21.46
N ALA A 298 -36.04 -35.57 -20.40
CA ALA A 298 -34.93 -36.25 -19.73
C ALA A 298 -35.37 -37.60 -19.12
N VAL A 299 -36.56 -37.65 -18.51
CA VAL A 299 -37.14 -38.90 -17.99
C VAL A 299 -37.41 -39.88 -19.13
N SER A 300 -37.97 -39.42 -20.25
CA SER A 300 -38.18 -40.27 -21.44
C SER A 300 -36.88 -40.82 -22.01
N ASP A 301 -35.85 -39.98 -22.15
CA ASP A 301 -34.54 -40.40 -22.68
C ASP A 301 -33.87 -41.43 -21.75
N MET A 302 -34.00 -41.26 -20.43
CA MET A 302 -33.54 -42.23 -19.43
C MET A 302 -34.31 -43.55 -19.51
N LEU A 303 -35.63 -43.50 -19.69
CA LEU A 303 -36.47 -44.69 -19.82
C LEU A 303 -36.15 -45.47 -21.10
N ALA A 304 -35.91 -44.76 -22.21
CA ALA A 304 -35.50 -45.35 -23.48
C ALA A 304 -34.13 -46.05 -23.38
N LEU A 305 -33.16 -45.45 -22.68
CA LEU A 305 -31.87 -46.07 -22.39
C LEU A 305 -32.01 -47.34 -21.54
N LEU A 306 -32.86 -47.31 -20.50
CA LEU A 306 -33.14 -48.47 -19.65
C LEU A 306 -33.80 -49.61 -20.43
N CYS A 307 -34.81 -49.31 -21.23
CA CYS A 307 -35.53 -50.28 -22.03
C CYS A 307 -34.62 -50.89 -23.12
N GLY A 308 -33.83 -50.05 -23.81
CA GLY A 308 -32.83 -50.51 -24.78
C GLY A 308 -31.72 -51.38 -24.16
N ARG A 309 -31.29 -51.07 -22.93
CA ARG A 309 -30.31 -51.88 -22.19
C ARG A 309 -30.90 -53.23 -21.76
N MET A 310 -32.19 -53.29 -21.43
CA MET A 310 -32.91 -54.54 -21.16
C MET A 310 -33.03 -55.43 -22.41
N VAL A 311 -33.31 -54.84 -23.57
CA VAL A 311 -33.37 -55.58 -24.85
C VAL A 311 -31.97 -56.13 -25.21
N ASN A 312 -30.91 -55.34 -25.08
CA ASN A 312 -29.54 -55.81 -25.32
C ASN A 312 -29.07 -56.89 -24.32
N PHE A 313 -29.55 -56.85 -23.07
CA PHE A 313 -29.24 -57.89 -22.08
C PHE A 313 -29.91 -59.22 -22.42
N LYS A 314 -31.11 -59.19 -23.02
CA LYS A 314 -31.84 -60.40 -23.42
C LYS A 314 -31.26 -61.11 -24.64
N TRP A 315 -30.49 -60.42 -25.49
CA TRP A 315 -29.79 -61.00 -26.65
C TRP A 315 -28.35 -61.46 -26.37
N ARG A 316 -27.82 -61.23 -25.16
CA ARG A 316 -26.42 -61.56 -24.81
C ARG A 316 -26.30 -62.78 -23.89
N TYR A 317 -27.42 -63.44 -23.59
CA TYR A 317 -27.51 -64.59 -22.68
C TYR A 317 -28.15 -65.85 -23.30
N ASP A 318 -28.37 -65.83 -24.62
CA ASP A 318 -28.60 -67.02 -25.45
C ASP A 318 -27.36 -67.24 -26.33
#